data_AF-A0A9Q3K2N1-F1
#
_entry.id   AF-A0A9Q3K2N1-F1
#
_cell.length_a   1.000
_cell.length_b   1.000
_cell.length_c   1.000
_cell.angle_alpha   90.00
_cell.angle_beta   90.00
_cell.angle_gamma   90.00
#
_symmetry.space_group_name_H-M   'P 1'
#
loop_
_entity.id
_entity.type
_entity.pdbx_description
1 polymer ?
#
loop_
_entity_poly.entity_id
_entity_poly.type
_entity_poly.pdbx_seq_one_letter_code
_entity_poly.pdbx_strand_id
1 'polypeptide(L)'
;MPKQISIVLSKIYTYKEKFVANQLVEAQINPSFSPKMRQELIDVLYTYNNAFASNNQPLGAIKGNEVNNTLNLDRPYPPVLKRPAYPSSTRAREAF
;
A
#
# COMPACT_ATOMS: atom_id res chain seq x y z
N MET A 1 -15.91 -15.19 49.71
CA MET A 1 -15.08 -14.29 48.88
C MET A 1 -14.80 -14.99 47.55
N PRO A 2 -15.59 -14.79 46.48
CA PRO A 2 -15.31 -15.45 45.20
C PRO A 2 -14.22 -14.68 44.44
N LYS A 3 -13.21 -15.40 43.98
CA LYS A 3 -12.14 -14.89 43.09
C LYS A 3 -12.77 -14.43 41.78
N GLN A 4 -12.44 -13.21 41.37
CA GLN A 4 -12.74 -12.72 40.03
C GLN A 4 -12.08 -13.64 39.00
N ILE A 5 -12.90 -14.35 38.23
CA ILE A 5 -12.46 -15.11 37.07
C ILE A 5 -12.22 -14.08 35.96
N SER A 6 -10.96 -13.73 35.76
CA SER A 6 -10.53 -12.95 34.59
C SER A 6 -10.74 -13.80 33.34
N ILE A 7 -11.86 -13.62 32.65
CA ILE A 7 -12.11 -14.25 31.36
C ILE A 7 -11.24 -13.52 30.33
N VAL A 8 -10.08 -14.08 30.03
CA VAL A 8 -9.28 -13.68 28.87
C VAL A 8 -10.05 -14.17 27.64
N LEU A 9 -10.87 -13.29 27.06
CA LEU A 9 -11.55 -13.55 25.80
C LEU A 9 -10.51 -13.53 24.67
N SER A 10 -9.95 -14.70 24.34
CA SER A 10 -9.27 -14.90 23.07
C SER A 10 -10.30 -14.71 21.95
N LYS A 11 -10.32 -13.52 21.36
CA LYS A 11 -11.21 -13.22 20.23
C LYS A 11 -10.93 -14.22 19.10
N ILE A 12 -11.90 -15.09 18.84
CA ILE A 12 -11.88 -15.98 17.67
C ILE A 12 -12.12 -15.08 16.46
N TYR A 13 -11.05 -14.71 15.77
CA TYR A 13 -11.15 -13.87 14.58
C TYR A 13 -11.64 -14.67 13.38
N THR A 14 -12.64 -14.12 12.70
CA THR A 14 -13.17 -14.62 11.44
C THR A 14 -12.11 -14.47 10.34
N TYR A 15 -12.14 -15.31 9.29
CA TYR A 15 -11.17 -15.20 8.16
C TYR A 15 -11.14 -13.80 7.53
N LYS A 16 -12.30 -13.16 7.42
CA LYS A 16 -12.43 -11.78 6.92
C LYS A 16 -11.76 -10.75 7.82
N GLU A 17 -11.82 -10.92 9.13
CA GLU A 17 -11.15 -10.01 10.08
C GLU A 17 -9.64 -10.17 10.02
N LYS A 18 -9.15 -11.41 9.86
CA LYS A 18 -7.74 -11.68 9.60
C LYS A 18 -7.27 -11.05 8.28
N PHE A 19 -8.10 -11.11 7.24
CA PHE A 19 -7.81 -10.43 5.97
C PHE A 19 -7.66 -8.92 6.16
N VAL A 20 -8.61 -8.26 6.83
CA VAL A 20 -8.53 -6.81 7.10
C VAL A 20 -7.27 -6.48 7.92
N ALA A 21 -6.98 -7.27 8.96
CA ALA A 21 -5.85 -7.05 9.86
C ALA A 21 -4.47 -7.38 9.26
N ASN A 22 -4.39 -8.06 8.12
CA ASN A 22 -3.10 -8.40 7.50
C ASN A 22 -2.89 -7.68 6.16
N GLN A 23 -3.94 -7.52 5.36
CA GLN A 23 -3.87 -7.02 3.99
C GLN A 23 -4.26 -5.53 3.88
N LEU A 24 -5.11 -5.04 4.79
CA LEU A 24 -5.65 -3.69 4.72
C LEU A 24 -5.16 -2.75 5.83
N VAL A 25 -4.14 -3.15 6.61
CA VAL A 25 -3.59 -2.32 7.70
C VAL A 25 -2.96 -1.05 7.17
N GLU A 26 -2.22 -1.16 6.06
CA GLU A 26 -1.53 -0.03 5.42
C GLU A 26 -2.39 0.65 4.34
N ALA A 27 -3.60 0.14 4.11
CA ALA A 27 -4.48 0.67 3.08
C ALA A 27 -5.02 2.05 3.47
N GLN A 28 -4.70 3.06 2.67
CA GLN A 28 -5.27 4.39 2.83
C GLN A 28 -6.64 4.48 2.14
N ILE A 29 -7.69 4.19 2.89
CA ILE A 29 -9.07 4.38 2.45
C ILE A 29 -9.48 5.83 2.73
N ASN A 30 -10.12 6.47 1.76
CA ASN A 30 -10.58 7.86 1.90
C ASN A 30 -11.49 8.02 3.14
N PRO A 31 -11.16 8.94 4.07
CA PRO A 31 -11.94 9.14 5.30
C PRO A 31 -13.36 9.68 5.05
N SER A 32 -13.64 10.23 3.88
CA SER A 32 -14.99 10.69 3.49
C SER A 32 -15.97 9.54 3.22
N PHE A 33 -15.51 8.28 3.23
CA PHE A 33 -16.38 7.12 3.04
C PHE A 33 -17.33 6.94 4.24
N SER A 34 -18.61 6.68 3.94
CA SER A 34 -19.53 6.24 4.98
C SER A 34 -19.14 4.86 5.53
N PRO A 35 -19.50 4.54 6.79
CA PRO A 35 -19.18 3.23 7.37
C PRO A 35 -19.72 2.06 6.54
N LYS A 36 -20.90 2.25 5.93
CA LYS A 36 -21.53 1.25 5.07
C LYS A 36 -20.73 1.03 3.79
N MET A 37 -20.33 2.12 3.12
CA MET A 37 -19.55 2.05 1.89
C MET A 37 -18.16 1.43 2.14
N ARG A 38 -17.57 1.70 3.30
CA ARG A 38 -16.32 1.05 3.71
C ARG A 38 -16.49 -0.46 3.89
N GLN A 39 -17.59 -0.91 4.47
CA GLN A 39 -17.87 -2.35 4.57
C GLN A 39 -18.10 -2.97 3.20
N GLU A 40 -18.91 -2.35 2.34
CA GLU A 40 -19.13 -2.83 0.97
C GLU A 40 -17.82 -2.96 0.18
N LEU A 41 -16.91 -2.00 0.33
CA LEU A 41 -15.57 -2.07 -0.26
C LEU A 41 -14.76 -3.27 0.26
N ILE A 42 -14.72 -3.47 1.59
CA ILE A 42 -14.02 -4.60 2.20
C ILE A 42 -14.61 -5.93 1.70
N ASP A 43 -15.92 -5.99 1.50
CA ASP A 43 -16.63 -7.19 1.04
C ASP A 43 -16.26 -7.53 -0.40
N VAL A 44 -16.18 -6.52 -1.27
CA VAL A 44 -15.70 -6.69 -2.65
C VAL A 44 -14.25 -7.14 -2.67
N LEU A 45 -13.36 -6.48 -1.92
CA LEU A 45 -11.94 -6.83 -1.86
C LEU A 45 -11.70 -8.24 -1.31
N TYR A 46 -12.48 -8.66 -0.33
CA TYR A 46 -12.41 -10.01 0.22
C TYR A 46 -12.92 -11.06 -0.77
N THR A 47 -14.09 -10.82 -1.38
CA THR A 47 -14.72 -11.74 -2.34
C THR A 47 -13.84 -11.96 -3.57
N TYR A 48 -13.23 -10.89 -4.08
CA TYR A 48 -12.40 -10.92 -5.28
C TYR A 48 -10.90 -10.84 -4.98
N ASN A 49 -10.47 -11.27 -3.79
CA ASN A 49 -9.07 -11.19 -3.38
C ASN A 49 -8.09 -11.79 -4.42
N ASN A 50 -8.45 -12.94 -5.00
CA ASN A 50 -7.64 -13.64 -6.00
C ASN A 50 -7.48 -12.87 -7.33
N ALA A 51 -8.28 -11.83 -7.59
CA ALA A 51 -8.13 -10.97 -8.75
C ALA A 51 -7.07 -9.87 -8.53
N PHE A 52 -6.79 -9.52 -7.27
CA PHE A 52 -5.91 -8.41 -6.88
C PHE A 52 -4.64 -8.85 -6.15
N ALA A 53 -4.61 -10.11 -5.70
CA ALA A 53 -3.50 -10.75 -5.01
C ALA A 53 -3.15 -12.07 -5.69
N SER A 54 -1.87 -12.44 -5.67
CA SER A 54 -1.41 -13.76 -6.10
C SER A 54 -1.13 -14.63 -4.87
N ASN A 55 -1.05 -15.95 -5.02
CA ASN A 55 -0.84 -16.89 -3.90
C ASN A 55 0.37 -16.53 -3.00
N ASN A 56 1.36 -15.82 -3.54
CA ASN A 56 2.57 -15.43 -2.82
C ASN A 56 2.67 -13.93 -2.50
N GLN A 57 1.76 -13.09 -2.98
CA GLN A 57 1.92 -11.64 -2.97
C GLN A 57 0.63 -10.94 -2.49
N PRO A 58 0.73 -10.02 -1.51
CA PRO A 58 -0.42 -9.35 -0.94
C PRO A 58 -1.15 -8.46 -1.95
N LEU A 59 -2.34 -8.01 -1.55
CA LEU A 59 -3.20 -7.16 -2.37
C LEU A 59 -2.44 -5.87 -2.77
N GLY A 60 -2.33 -5.59 -4.07
CA GLY A 60 -1.61 -4.41 -4.57
C GLY A 60 -0.11 -4.61 -4.84
N ALA A 61 0.43 -5.82 -4.63
CA ALA A 61 1.76 -6.19 -5.11
C ALA A 61 1.71 -6.44 -6.63
N ILE A 62 1.67 -5.36 -7.40
CA ILE A 62 1.76 -5.39 -8.86
C ILE A 62 3.18 -5.88 -9.21
N LYS A 63 3.31 -6.82 -10.15
CA LYS A 63 4.58 -7.15 -10.81
C LYS A 63 5.06 -5.95 -11.65
N GLY A 64 5.44 -4.86 -11.01
CA GLY A 64 6.20 -3.77 -11.61
C GLY A 64 7.68 -4.00 -11.37
N ASN A 65 8.54 -3.44 -12.23
CA ASN A 65 9.96 -3.34 -11.92
C ASN A 65 10.12 -2.60 -10.58
N GLU A 66 10.48 -3.32 -9.53
CA GLU A 66 10.97 -2.70 -8.30
C GLU A 66 12.23 -1.91 -8.69
N VAL A 67 12.11 -0.59 -8.76
CA VAL A 67 13.25 0.27 -9.06
C VAL A 67 14.06 0.39 -7.78
N ASN A 68 15.11 -0.42 -7.67
CA ASN A 68 16.11 -0.25 -6.62
C ASN A 68 16.92 1.01 -6.92
N ASN A 69 16.58 2.12 -6.26
CA ASN A 69 17.28 3.39 -6.42
C ASN A 69 18.35 3.51 -5.32
N THR A 70 19.56 3.05 -5.64
CA THR A 70 20.69 3.12 -4.71
C THR A 70 21.38 4.47 -4.86
N LEU A 71 21.40 5.27 -3.78
CA LEU A 71 22.20 6.50 -3.74
C LEU A 71 23.67 6.12 -3.55
N ASN A 72 24.41 6.00 -4.65
CA ASN A 72 25.84 5.77 -4.60
C ASN A 72 26.51 7.02 -4.00
N LEU A 73 26.95 6.94 -2.75
CA LEU A 73 27.67 8.00 -2.01
C LEU A 73 29.20 7.85 -2.11
N ASP A 74 29.69 6.85 -2.84
CA ASP A 74 31.10 6.53 -2.93
C ASP A 74 31.88 7.56 -3.79
N ARG A 75 33.08 7.91 -3.31
CA ARG A 75 33.99 8.81 -4.03
C ARG A 75 34.72 8.07 -5.16
N PRO A 76 35.15 8.75 -6.24
CA PRO A 76 34.91 10.15 -6.54
C PRO A 76 33.60 10.25 -7.31
N TYR A 77 32.64 11.02 -6.80
CA TYR A 77 31.53 11.44 -7.64
C TYR A 77 32.08 12.03 -8.95
N PRO A 78 31.56 11.65 -10.13
CA PRO A 78 31.76 12.48 -11.30
C PRO A 78 31.17 13.86 -10.98
N PRO A 79 31.80 14.95 -11.44
CA PRO A 79 31.35 16.31 -11.16
C PRO A 79 29.85 16.41 -11.48
N VAL A 80 29.10 16.95 -10.51
CA VAL A 80 27.67 17.28 -10.55
C VAL A 80 27.15 17.30 -11.98
N LEU A 81 26.09 16.52 -12.28
CA LEU A 81 25.29 16.67 -13.48
C LEU A 81 24.64 18.07 -13.51
N LYS A 82 25.46 19.11 -13.72
CA LYS A 82 25.05 20.44 -14.17
C LYS A 82 24.83 20.39 -15.67
N ARG A 83 24.14 19.36 -16.15
CA ARG A 83 23.50 19.51 -17.45
C ARG A 83 22.29 20.38 -17.15
N PRO A 84 22.17 21.59 -17.73
CA PRO A 84 20.87 22.26 -17.71
C PRO A 84 19.82 21.25 -18.18
N ALA A 85 18.59 21.34 -17.65
CA ALA A 85 17.49 20.54 -18.16
C ALA A 85 17.57 20.56 -19.70
N TYR A 86 17.49 19.38 -20.33
CA TYR A 86 17.43 19.30 -21.80
C TYR A 86 16.43 20.35 -22.26
N PRO A 87 16.75 21.17 -23.28
CA PRO A 87 15.82 22.19 -23.74
C PRO A 87 14.48 21.50 -23.97
N SER A 88 13.47 21.92 -23.19
CA SER A 88 12.11 21.45 -23.33
C SER A 88 11.79 21.56 -24.82
N SER A 89 11.33 20.48 -25.46
CA SER A 89 10.90 20.53 -26.85
C SER A 89 10.01 21.77 -27.06
N THR A 90 10.03 22.41 -28.24
CA THR A 90 9.19 23.60 -28.54
C THR A 90 7.74 23.41 -28.08
N ARG A 91 7.20 22.20 -28.25
CA ARG A 91 5.88 21.78 -27.80
C ARG A 91 5.64 21.88 -26.29
N ALA A 92 6.67 21.68 -25.47
CA ALA A 92 6.60 21.77 -24.01
C ALA A 92 6.72 23.22 -23.49
N ARG A 93 7.21 24.17 -24.30
CA ARG A 93 7.23 25.60 -23.95
C ARG A 93 5.90 26.30 -24.17
N GLU A 94 5.11 25.85 -25.15
CA GLU A 94 3.82 26.48 -25.50
C GLU A 94 2.68 26.10 -24.55
N ALA A 95 2.88 25.11 -23.68
CA ALA A 95 1.87 24.59 -22.75
C ALA A 95 1.97 25.14 -21.31
N PHE A 96 2.93 26.04 -21.04
CA PHE A 96 3.11 26.72 -19.75
C PHE A 96 2.79 28.21 -19.87
#